data_AF-A0A1F4YID8-F1
#
_entry.id   AF-A0A1F4YID8-F1
#
_cell.length_a   1.000
_cell.length_b   1.000
_cell.length_c   1.000
_cell.angle_alpha   90.00
_cell.angle_beta   90.00
_cell.angle_gamma   90.00
#
_symmetry.space_group_name_H-M   'P 1'
#
loop_
_entity.id
_entity.type
_entity.pdbx_description
1 polymer ?
#
loop_
_entity_poly.entity_id
_entity_poly.type
_entity_poly.pdbx_seq_one_letter_code
_entity_poly.pdbx_strand_id
1 'polypeptide(L)'
;MEKRRDLEAKDRKWHQKMIEIKVRFWTNDLGDEPEKVRPKHAWTSGVVRVRRNDTHGIMPKHPIPFNSLMELPGIIERALIDHSIVLHPGVRMKKYLNIDTK
;
A
#
# COMPACT_ATOMS: atom_id res chain seq x y z
N MET A 1 24.54 -0.20 5.77
CA MET A 1 24.12 -1.62 5.95
C MET A 1 23.43 -1.80 7.30
N GLU A 2 24.01 -1.35 8.40
CA GLU A 2 23.47 -1.43 9.76
C GLU A 2 22.11 -0.73 9.94
N LYS A 3 21.95 0.49 9.42
CA LYS A 3 20.68 1.24 9.42
C LYS A 3 19.50 0.51 8.73
N ARG A 4 19.78 -0.35 7.74
CA ARG A 4 18.73 -1.16 7.05
C ARG A 4 18.30 -2.35 7.91
N ARG A 5 19.26 -3.05 8.56
CA ARG A 5 18.97 -4.15 9.49
C ARG A 5 18.12 -3.69 10.68
N ASP A 6 18.35 -2.47 11.17
CA ASP A 6 17.53 -1.87 12.25
C ASP A 6 16.10 -1.56 11.83
N LEU A 7 15.88 -1.11 10.60
CA LEU A 7 14.55 -0.87 10.05
C LEU A 7 13.80 -2.18 9.84
N GLU A 8 14.46 -3.21 9.31
CA GLU A 8 13.90 -4.56 9.12
C GLU A 8 13.59 -5.27 10.46
N ALA A 9 14.44 -5.08 11.48
CA ALA A 9 14.21 -5.60 12.82
C ALA A 9 13.03 -4.89 13.52
N LYS A 10 12.92 -3.56 13.35
CA LYS A 10 11.74 -2.81 13.80
C LYS A 10 10.49 -3.26 13.04
N ASP A 11 10.55 -3.38 11.72
CA ASP A 11 9.42 -3.84 10.89
C ASP A 11 8.87 -5.20 11.35
N ARG A 12 9.74 -6.20 11.56
CA ARG A 12 9.33 -7.51 12.10
C ARG A 12 8.71 -7.45 13.50
N LYS A 13 9.24 -6.59 14.38
CA LYS A 13 8.72 -6.42 15.75
C LYS A 13 7.34 -5.73 15.78
N TRP A 14 7.08 -4.86 14.82
CA TRP A 14 5.87 -4.03 14.78
C TRP A 14 4.89 -4.42 13.66
N HIS A 15 5.12 -5.51 12.94
CA HIS A 15 4.30 -5.91 11.79
C HIS A 15 2.81 -5.98 12.08
N GLN A 16 2.42 -6.51 13.25
CA GLN A 16 1.02 -6.55 13.67
C GLN A 16 0.50 -5.19 14.19
N LYS A 17 1.40 -4.27 14.55
CA LYS A 17 1.06 -2.91 15.00
C LYS A 17 1.04 -1.90 13.84
N MET A 18 1.45 -2.29 12.64
CA MET A 18 1.41 -1.49 11.42
C MET A 18 0.35 -2.00 10.45
N ILE A 19 -0.30 -1.10 9.73
CA ILE A 19 -1.22 -1.46 8.64
C ILE A 19 -0.38 -1.57 7.36
N GLU A 20 -0.40 -2.75 6.72
CA GLU A 20 0.33 -2.98 5.47
C GLU A 20 -0.60 -2.91 4.26
N ILE A 21 -0.16 -2.16 3.25
CA ILE A 21 -0.78 -2.10 1.92
C ILE A 21 0.18 -2.76 0.93
N LYS A 22 -0.34 -3.67 0.11
CA LYS A 22 0.39 -4.32 -0.98
C LYS A 22 -0.01 -3.74 -2.32
N VAL A 23 0.98 -3.24 -3.05
CA VAL A 23 0.86 -2.91 -4.48
C VAL A 23 1.46 -4.07 -5.28
N ARG A 24 0.73 -4.56 -6.28
CA ARG A 24 1.22 -5.56 -7.24
C ARG A 24 1.02 -5.01 -8.63
N PHE A 25 2.04 -5.15 -9.47
CA PHE A 25 1.96 -4.76 -10.87
C PHE A 25 1.66 -5.97 -11.73
N TRP A 26 0.94 -5.75 -12.82
CA TRP A 26 0.72 -6.77 -13.82
C TRP A 26 1.98 -6.99 -14.64
N THR A 27 2.22 -8.25 -15.03
CA THR A 27 3.42 -8.64 -15.78
C THR A 27 3.10 -9.53 -16.99
N ASN A 28 1.81 -9.78 -17.25
CA ASN A 28 1.38 -10.58 -18.39
C ASN A 28 1.80 -9.92 -19.71
N ASP A 29 2.08 -10.73 -20.73
CA ASP A 29 2.29 -10.28 -22.12
C ASP A 29 3.40 -9.23 -22.29
N LEU A 30 4.44 -9.30 -21.44
CA LEU A 30 5.64 -8.46 -21.55
C LEU A 30 6.85 -9.21 -22.13
N GLY A 31 6.76 -10.54 -22.23
CA GLY A 31 7.78 -11.38 -22.86
C GLY A 31 7.66 -11.42 -24.38
N ASP A 32 8.64 -12.04 -25.03
CA ASP A 32 8.68 -12.19 -26.49
C ASP A 32 7.62 -13.17 -27.02
N GLU A 33 7.00 -13.96 -26.13
CA GLU A 33 5.89 -14.86 -26.41
C GLU A 33 4.66 -14.50 -25.55
N PRO A 34 3.43 -14.77 -26.03
CA PRO A 34 2.22 -14.57 -25.27
C PRO A 34 2.27 -15.23 -23.89
N GLU A 35 1.64 -14.61 -22.89
CA GLU A 35 1.57 -15.09 -21.50
C GLU A 35 2.93 -15.19 -20.77
N LYS A 36 4.05 -14.84 -21.42
CA LYS A 36 5.36 -14.82 -20.75
C LYS A 36 5.63 -13.48 -20.06
N VAL A 37 6.38 -13.59 -18.97
CA VAL A 37 6.89 -12.45 -18.21
C VAL A 37 8.30 -12.12 -18.68
N ARG A 38 8.59 -10.83 -18.88
CA ARG A 38 9.96 -10.34 -19.04
C ARG A 38 10.56 -9.99 -17.68
N PRO A 39 11.67 -10.63 -17.26
CA PRO A 39 12.25 -10.41 -15.94
C PRO A 39 12.57 -8.93 -15.67
N LYS A 40 12.15 -8.40 -14.52
CA LYS A 40 12.30 -6.99 -14.11
C LYS A 40 11.46 -5.98 -14.90
N HIS A 41 10.45 -6.43 -15.64
CA HIS A 41 9.47 -5.57 -16.31
C HIS A 41 8.07 -5.79 -15.73
N ALA A 42 7.29 -4.71 -15.71
CA ALA A 42 5.90 -4.74 -15.30
C ALA A 42 5.14 -3.60 -16.00
N TRP A 43 3.82 -3.72 -16.11
CA TRP A 43 2.96 -2.65 -16.56
C TRP A 43 2.89 -1.55 -15.52
N THR A 44 2.58 -0.32 -15.93
CA THR A 44 2.24 0.80 -15.04
C THR A 44 0.84 0.66 -14.43
N SER A 45 0.26 -0.54 -14.52
CA SER A 45 -1.05 -0.94 -14.02
C SER A 45 -0.92 -2.15 -13.09
N GLY A 46 -1.92 -2.35 -12.24
CA GLY A 46 -1.87 -3.41 -11.25
C GLY A 46 -3.04 -3.38 -10.30
N VAL A 47 -2.82 -3.85 -9.07
CA VAL A 47 -3.79 -3.81 -7.98
C VAL A 47 -3.17 -3.40 -6.65
N VAL A 48 -3.99 -2.77 -5.81
CA VAL A 48 -3.72 -2.43 -4.42
C VAL A 48 -4.60 -3.27 -3.51
N ARG A 49 -4.05 -3.76 -2.39
CA ARG A 49 -4.80 -4.50 -1.37
C ARG A 49 -4.28 -4.21 0.03
N VAL A 50 -5.18 -4.04 1.00
CA VAL A 50 -4.84 -4.01 2.42
C VAL A 50 -4.64 -5.44 2.93
N ARG A 51 -3.53 -5.70 3.62
CA ARG A 51 -3.29 -7.03 4.21
C ARG A 51 -4.11 -7.26 5.45
N ARG A 52 -4.33 -8.54 5.73
CA ARG A 52 -4.89 -9.00 6.99
C ARG A 52 -4.01 -8.50 8.13
N ASN A 53 -4.64 -7.91 9.13
CA ASN A 53 -4.00 -7.57 10.39
C ASN A 53 -5.01 -7.80 11.53
N ASP A 54 -4.83 -8.89 12.28
CA ASP A 54 -5.77 -9.29 13.32
C ASP A 54 -5.79 -8.32 14.50
N THR A 55 -4.66 -7.68 14.84
CA THR A 55 -4.58 -6.68 15.93
C THR A 55 -5.42 -5.44 15.64
N HIS A 56 -5.53 -5.05 14.36
CA HIS A 56 -6.37 -3.94 13.92
C HIS A 56 -7.76 -4.38 13.45
N GLY A 57 -8.11 -5.68 13.57
CA GLY A 57 -9.38 -6.22 13.07
C GLY A 57 -9.54 -6.14 11.54
N ILE A 58 -8.45 -5.98 10.79
CA ILE A 58 -8.49 -5.78 9.35
C ILE A 58 -8.58 -7.14 8.65
N MET A 59 -9.69 -7.35 7.94
CA MET A 59 -9.87 -8.48 7.04
C MET A 59 -9.67 -8.03 5.58
N PRO A 60 -8.94 -8.80 4.76
CA PRO A 60 -8.70 -8.41 3.38
C PRO A 60 -9.99 -8.38 2.54
N LYS A 61 -10.25 -7.27 1.85
CA LYS A 61 -11.28 -7.17 0.80
C LYS A 61 -10.71 -7.48 -0.60
N HIS A 62 -11.55 -7.31 -1.62
CA HIS A 62 -11.16 -7.43 -3.02
C HIS A 62 -10.02 -6.46 -3.38
N PRO A 63 -9.05 -6.88 -4.22
CA PRO A 63 -8.03 -5.98 -4.74
C PRO A 63 -8.66 -4.86 -5.58
N ILE A 64 -8.12 -3.64 -5.47
CA ILE A 64 -8.58 -2.48 -6.23
C ILE A 64 -7.58 -2.23 -7.37
N PRO A 65 -8.01 -2.26 -8.65
CA PRO A 65 -7.12 -2.06 -9.78
C PRO A 65 -6.70 -0.59 -9.94
N PHE A 66 -5.54 -0.37 -10.56
CA PHE A 66 -5.08 0.92 -11.07
C PHE A 66 -4.52 0.74 -12.48
N ASN A 67 -4.67 1.74 -13.34
CA ASN A 67 -4.24 1.70 -14.74
C ASN A 67 -3.02 2.59 -15.03
N SER A 68 -2.62 3.43 -14.07
CA SER A 68 -1.43 4.28 -14.16
C SER A 68 -0.80 4.52 -12.79
N LEU A 69 0.48 4.88 -12.76
CA LEU A 69 1.17 5.26 -11.52
C LEU A 69 0.56 6.49 -10.85
N MET A 70 -0.05 7.37 -11.64
CA MET A 70 -0.65 8.62 -11.15
C MET A 70 -1.93 8.37 -10.34
N GLU A 71 -2.59 7.24 -10.55
CA GLU A 71 -3.79 6.83 -9.80
C GLU A 71 -3.45 6.25 -8.41
N LEU A 72 -2.22 5.81 -8.18
CA LEU A 72 -1.84 5.07 -6.97
C LEU A 72 -2.22 5.79 -5.66
N PRO A 73 -1.99 7.11 -5.47
CA PRO A 73 -2.38 7.79 -4.24
C PRO A 73 -3.89 7.69 -3.96
N GLY A 74 -4.72 7.93 -4.98
CA GLY A 74 -6.19 7.86 -4.84
C GLY A 74 -6.68 6.43 -4.62
N ILE A 75 -6.05 5.43 -5.25
CA ILE A 75 -6.40 4.02 -5.06
C ILE A 75 -5.99 3.52 -3.67
N ILE A 76 -4.85 3.98 -3.14
CA ILE A 76 -4.44 3.72 -1.76
C ILE A 76 -5.43 4.32 -0.76
N GLU A 77 -5.82 5.57 -0.96
CA GLU A 77 -6.84 6.24 -0.13
C GLU A 77 -8.17 5.48 -0.16
N ARG A 78 -8.64 5.12 -1.36
CA ARG A 78 -9.85 4.31 -1.51
C ARG A 78 -9.73 2.97 -0.78
N ALA A 79 -8.60 2.27 -0.89
CA ALA A 79 -8.38 1.00 -0.21
C ALA A 79 -8.45 1.14 1.32
N LEU A 80 -7.96 2.25 1.88
CA LEU A 80 -8.05 2.56 3.30
C LEU A 80 -9.49 2.84 3.73
N ILE A 81 -10.21 3.69 3.00
CA ILE A 81 -11.62 4.03 3.24
C ILE A 81 -12.49 2.78 3.19
N ASP A 82 -12.28 1.93 2.17
CA ASP A 82 -13.03 0.69 2.00
C ASP A 82 -12.86 -0.26 3.20
N HIS A 83 -11.73 -0.21 3.90
CA HIS A 83 -11.49 -1.00 5.12
C HIS A 83 -11.83 -0.23 6.41
N SER A 84 -12.50 0.93 6.31
CA SER A 84 -12.84 1.79 7.44
C SER A 84 -11.64 2.19 8.29
N ILE A 85 -10.46 2.31 7.66
CA ILE A 85 -9.23 2.70 8.34
C ILE A 85 -9.21 4.22 8.49
N VAL A 86 -9.09 4.69 9.73
CA VAL A 86 -8.99 6.11 10.06
C VAL A 86 -7.52 6.51 10.17
N LEU A 87 -7.09 7.46 9.35
CA LEU A 87 -5.78 8.07 9.46
C LEU A 87 -5.87 9.36 10.26
N HIS A 88 -5.13 9.43 11.37
CA HIS A 88 -4.97 10.68 12.10
C HIS A 88 -3.90 11.56 11.42
N PRO A 89 -4.15 12.86 11.25
CA PRO A 89 -3.18 13.73 10.60
C PRO A 89 -1.90 13.82 11.44
N GLY A 90 -0.77 13.50 10.81
CA GLY A 90 0.54 13.71 11.41
C GLY A 90 0.91 15.19 11.53
N VAL A 91 1.97 15.50 12.27
CA VAL A 91 2.42 16.88 12.57
C VAL A 91 2.52 17.78 11.32
N ARG A 92 3.00 17.23 10.19
CA ARG A 92 3.11 17.99 8.94
C ARG A 92 1.77 18.27 8.28
N MET A 93 0.85 17.30 8.31
CA MET A 93 -0.49 17.45 7.72
C MET A 93 -1.33 18.43 8.54
N LYS A 94 -1.20 18.40 9.87
CA LYS A 94 -1.88 19.33 10.78
C LYS A 94 -1.64 20.81 10.45
N LYS A 95 -0.50 21.17 9.83
CA LYS A 95 -0.22 22.57 9.42
C LYS A 95 -1.19 23.09 8.35
N TYR A 96 -1.73 22.18 7.53
CA TYR A 96 -2.62 22.50 6.42
C TYR A 96 -4.10 22.32 6.79
N LEU A 97 -4.37 21.65 7.91
CA LEU A 97 -5.71 21.41 8.41
C LEU A 97 -5.96 22.42 9.53
N ASN A 98 -6.84 23.40 9.28
CA ASN A 98 -7.28 24.35 10.31
C ASN A 98 -8.21 23.64 11.32
N ILE A 99 -7.67 22.64 12.01
CA ILE A 99 -8.37 21.89 13.05
C ILE A 99 -7.99 22.55 14.35
N ASP A 100 -8.84 23.46 14.81
CA ASP A 100 -8.81 23.94 16.19
C ASP A 100 -8.97 22.72 17.09
N THR A 101 -7.86 22.22 17.62
CA THR A 101 -7.89 21.26 18.72
C THR A 101 -8.47 21.96 19.94
N LYS A 102 -9.79 21.78 20.14
CA LYS A 102 -10.42 21.92 21.45
C LYS A 102 -9.90 20.88 22.42
#